data_AF-A0A540KCJ9-F1
#
_entry.id   AF-A0A540KCJ9-F1
#
_cell.length_a   1.000
_cell.length_b   1.000
_cell.length_c   1.000
_cell.angle_alpha   90.00
_cell.angle_beta   90.00
_cell.angle_gamma   90.00
#
_symmetry.space_group_name_H-M   'P 1'
#
loop_
_entity.id
_entity.type
_entity.pdbx_description
1 polymer ?
#
loop_
_entity_poly.entity_id
_entity_poly.type
_entity_poly.pdbx_seq_one_letter_code
_entity_poly.pdbx_strand_id
1 'polypeptide(L)'
;MTNDVNRRSANFSPSIWGDYFLSYASIETNIEEEQRIQELKERVTRMIIAPMPSKSLKKMELIDAIQRLGVSHHFENEIDQVLLQIHNNSYHCYYQGSDDDEDLHAAALYFRLLRQQGYNISCDMFNKFKDVNDAKFKGSLTNDIVGLLSLYEATHLRVHGEDIL
;
A
#
# COMPACT_ATOMS: atom_id res chain seq x y z
N MET A 1 -60.61 19.04 -4.07
CA MET A 1 -59.94 19.87 -5.08
C MET A 1 -58.45 19.82 -4.78
N THR A 2 -57.73 18.90 -5.43
CA THR A 2 -56.28 18.75 -5.25
C THR A 2 -55.60 19.69 -6.24
N ASN A 3 -54.89 20.70 -5.70
CA ASN A 3 -54.10 21.62 -6.50
C ASN A 3 -53.07 20.82 -7.31
N ASP A 4 -53.20 20.88 -8.64
CA ASP A 4 -52.35 20.22 -9.60
C ASP A 4 -50.97 20.87 -9.54
N VAL A 5 -50.02 20.24 -8.84
CA VAL A 5 -48.64 20.74 -8.74
C VAL A 5 -47.96 20.46 -10.08
N ASN A 6 -47.92 21.49 -10.93
CA ASN A 6 -47.38 21.47 -12.29
C ASN A 6 -45.83 21.43 -12.32
N ARG A 7 -45.20 20.64 -11.45
CA ARG A 7 -43.74 20.53 -11.31
C ARG A 7 -43.23 19.30 -12.06
N ARG A 8 -42.28 19.51 -12.97
CA ARG A 8 -41.66 18.40 -13.72
C ARG A 8 -40.96 17.43 -12.76
N SER A 9 -41.29 16.14 -12.87
CA SER A 9 -40.61 15.04 -12.20
C SER A 9 -39.50 14.48 -13.10
N ALA A 10 -38.36 14.12 -12.50
CA ALA A 10 -37.23 13.53 -13.20
C ALA A 10 -37.34 12.00 -13.37
N ASN A 11 -38.38 11.36 -12.80
CA ASN A 11 -38.64 9.91 -12.88
C ASN A 11 -37.42 9.05 -12.46
N PHE A 12 -36.74 9.41 -11.38
CA PHE A 12 -35.66 8.60 -10.83
C PHE A 12 -36.16 7.23 -10.38
N SER A 13 -35.39 6.20 -10.68
CA SER A 13 -35.65 4.84 -10.19
C SER A 13 -35.49 4.78 -8.67
N PRO A 14 -36.31 3.96 -7.98
CA PRO A 14 -36.15 3.76 -6.54
C PRO A 14 -34.79 3.10 -6.21
N SER A 15 -34.39 3.23 -4.95
CA SER A 15 -33.21 2.54 -4.42
C SER A 15 -33.31 1.03 -4.64
N ILE A 16 -32.24 0.41 -5.13
CA ILE A 16 -32.11 -1.06 -5.29
C ILE A 16 -32.39 -1.76 -3.95
N TRP A 17 -32.08 -1.11 -2.83
CA TRP A 17 -32.14 -1.70 -1.50
C TRP A 17 -33.35 -1.25 -0.67
N GLY A 18 -34.07 -0.23 -1.11
CA GLY A 18 -35.18 0.35 -0.33
C GLY A 18 -34.79 0.58 1.15
N ASP A 19 -35.60 0.00 2.04
CA ASP A 19 -35.41 0.07 3.50
C ASP A 19 -34.66 -1.14 4.08
N TYR A 20 -34.16 -2.06 3.25
CA TYR A 20 -33.61 -3.35 3.68
C TYR A 20 -32.46 -3.24 4.71
N PHE A 21 -31.63 -2.21 4.60
CA PHE A 21 -30.51 -2.00 5.53
C PHE A 21 -30.89 -1.25 6.81
N LEU A 22 -32.11 -0.72 6.91
CA LEU A 22 -32.55 -0.03 8.14
C LEU A 22 -32.70 -0.99 9.33
N SER A 23 -32.90 -2.29 9.08
CA SER A 23 -32.99 -3.31 10.13
C SER A 23 -31.63 -3.81 10.64
N TYR A 24 -30.53 -3.49 9.96
CA TYR A 24 -29.18 -3.96 10.32
C TYR A 24 -28.47 -3.09 11.36
N ALA A 25 -29.07 -1.97 11.77
CA ALA A 25 -28.48 -1.05 12.76
C ALA A 25 -28.30 -1.65 14.17
N SER A 26 -28.81 -2.85 14.41
CA SER A 26 -28.80 -3.53 15.72
C SER A 26 -28.12 -4.90 15.67
N ILE A 27 -26.98 -5.03 14.97
CA ILE A 27 -26.10 -6.19 15.18
C ILE A 27 -25.47 -6.05 16.56
N GLU A 28 -25.89 -6.88 17.51
CA GLU A 28 -25.19 -7.06 18.78
C GLU A 28 -23.86 -7.78 18.51
N THR A 29 -22.75 -7.18 18.95
CA THR A 29 -21.43 -7.81 18.86
C THR A 29 -21.29 -8.90 19.93
N ASN A 30 -20.84 -10.08 19.54
CA ASN A 30 -20.59 -11.18 20.48
C ASN A 30 -19.27 -10.94 21.22
N ILE A 31 -19.30 -10.99 22.56
CA ILE A 31 -18.12 -10.79 23.45
C ILE A 31 -16.96 -11.73 23.07
N GLU A 32 -17.25 -12.97 22.66
CA GLU A 32 -16.22 -13.94 22.25
C GLU A 32 -15.51 -13.51 20.95
N GLU A 33 -16.24 -12.89 20.03
CA GLU A 33 -15.67 -12.37 18.78
C GLU A 33 -14.79 -11.16 19.02
N GLU A 34 -15.20 -10.25 19.92
CA GLU A 34 -14.39 -9.10 20.32
C GLU A 34 -13.06 -9.51 20.96
N GLN A 35 -13.09 -10.52 21.85
CA GLN A 35 -11.87 -11.08 22.46
C GLN A 35 -10.94 -11.66 21.40
N ARG A 36 -11.49 -12.44 20.46
CA ARG A 36 -10.70 -13.02 19.36
C ARG A 36 -10.09 -11.95 18.45
N ILE A 37 -10.81 -10.87 18.17
CA ILE A 37 -10.30 -9.72 17.41
C ILE A 37 -9.12 -9.09 18.15
N GLN A 38 -9.24 -8.90 19.47
CA GLN A 38 -8.18 -8.32 20.29
C GLN A 38 -6.91 -9.20 20.30
N GLU A 39 -7.05 -10.51 20.48
CA GLU A 39 -5.93 -11.46 20.42
C GLU A 39 -5.20 -11.43 19.06
N LEU A 40 -5.97 -11.35 17.97
CA LEU A 40 -5.42 -11.26 16.62
C LEU A 40 -4.69 -9.94 16.39
N LYS A 41 -5.26 -8.82 16.86
CA LYS A 41 -4.60 -7.51 16.78
C LYS A 41 -3.25 -7.54 17.49
N GLU A 42 -3.20 -8.02 18.72
CA GLU A 42 -1.94 -8.11 19.47
C GLU A 42 -0.92 -9.03 18.80
N ARG A 43 -1.38 -10.14 18.19
CA ARG A 43 -0.50 -11.02 17.43
C ARG A 43 0.10 -10.31 16.22
N VAL A 44 -0.69 -9.55 15.48
CA VAL A 44 -0.22 -8.77 14.32
C VAL A 44 0.72 -7.65 14.78
N THR A 45 0.39 -6.90 15.83
CA THR A 45 1.27 -5.90 16.45
C THR A 45 2.64 -6.50 16.77
N ARG A 46 2.69 -7.69 17.40
CA ARG A 46 3.95 -8.38 17.68
C ARG A 46 4.74 -8.72 16.41
N MET A 47 4.08 -9.10 15.32
CA MET A 47 4.75 -9.36 14.05
C MET A 47 5.34 -8.08 13.44
N ILE A 48 4.64 -6.94 13.55
CA ILE A 48 5.11 -5.64 13.04
C ILE A 48 6.32 -5.16 13.85
N ILE A 49 6.27 -5.20 15.18
CA ILE A 49 7.34 -4.65 16.03
C ILE A 49 8.53 -5.59 16.20
N ALA A 50 8.43 -6.85 15.76
CA ALA A 50 9.50 -7.83 15.91
C ALA A 50 10.84 -7.30 15.32
N PRO A 51 11.96 -7.46 16.06
CA PRO A 51 13.28 -7.14 15.54
C PRO A 51 13.56 -7.99 14.30
N MET A 52 13.84 -7.35 13.18
CA MET A 52 14.19 -8.02 11.94
C MET A 52 15.35 -7.24 11.31
N PRO A 53 16.30 -7.89 10.61
CA PRO A 53 17.39 -7.18 9.96
C PRO A 53 16.85 -6.04 9.08
N SER A 54 17.59 -4.94 9.06
CA SER A 54 17.22 -3.64 8.46
C SER A 54 16.84 -3.69 6.97
N LYS A 55 17.11 -4.80 6.29
CA LYS A 55 16.81 -5.06 4.86
C LYS A 55 15.66 -6.04 4.65
N SER A 56 14.75 -6.21 5.61
CA SER A 56 13.75 -7.28 5.53
C SER A 56 12.58 -6.92 4.62
N LEU A 57 12.69 -7.34 3.35
CA LEU A 57 11.58 -7.41 2.39
C LEU A 57 10.29 -7.94 3.03
N LYS A 58 10.39 -8.99 3.84
CA LYS A 58 9.26 -9.60 4.57
C LYS A 58 8.50 -8.60 5.45
N LYS A 59 9.18 -7.59 5.99
CA LYS A 59 8.54 -6.56 6.81
C LYS A 59 7.69 -5.63 5.96
N MET A 60 8.22 -5.25 4.80
CA MET A 60 7.49 -4.45 3.82
C MET A 60 6.30 -5.22 3.25
N GLU A 61 6.47 -6.51 2.93
CA GLU A 61 5.39 -7.40 2.48
C GLU A 61 4.26 -7.51 3.53
N LEU A 62 4.61 -7.61 4.82
CA LEU A 62 3.62 -7.63 5.90
C LEU A 62 2.82 -6.33 5.96
N ILE A 63 3.49 -5.17 5.90
CA ILE A 63 2.83 -3.86 5.90
C ILE A 63 1.92 -3.73 4.68
N ASP A 64 2.40 -4.14 3.51
CA ASP A 64 1.63 -4.10 2.27
C ASP A 64 0.37 -4.96 2.35
N ALA A 65 0.49 -6.19 2.89
CA ALA A 65 -0.65 -7.07 3.11
C ALA A 65 -1.68 -6.46 4.06
N ILE A 66 -1.23 -5.84 5.16
CA ILE A 66 -2.10 -5.16 6.13
C ILE A 66 -2.87 -4.01 5.48
N GLN A 67 -2.19 -3.19 4.67
CA GLN A 67 -2.80 -2.08 3.94
C GLN A 67 -3.82 -2.58 2.90
N ARG A 68 -3.46 -3.58 2.10
CA ARG A 68 -4.35 -4.17 1.07
C ARG A 68 -5.58 -4.86 1.65
N LEU A 69 -5.47 -5.42 2.85
CA LEU A 69 -6.60 -6.01 3.57
C LEU A 69 -7.56 -4.96 4.17
N GLY A 70 -7.20 -3.67 4.14
CA GLY A 70 -8.04 -2.59 4.68
C GLY A 70 -8.04 -2.50 6.21
N VAL A 71 -7.11 -3.19 6.88
CA VAL A 71 -7.04 -3.25 8.36
C VAL A 71 -5.89 -2.42 8.94
N SER A 72 -5.21 -1.61 8.13
CA SER A 72 -4.08 -0.77 8.55
C SER A 72 -4.44 0.28 9.60
N HIS A 73 -5.68 0.74 9.63
CA HIS A 73 -6.17 1.73 10.61
C HIS A 73 -6.08 1.26 12.08
N HIS A 74 -5.85 -0.05 12.32
CA HIS A 74 -5.59 -0.58 13.65
C HIS A 74 -4.11 -0.52 14.07
N PHE A 75 -3.19 -0.22 13.14
CA PHE A 75 -1.74 -0.37 13.33
C PHE A 75 -0.96 0.85 12.82
N GLU A 76 -1.59 2.02 12.71
CA GLU A 76 -1.00 3.21 12.09
C GLU A 76 0.34 3.59 12.74
N ASN A 77 0.37 3.64 14.09
CA ASN A 77 1.57 3.99 14.85
C ASN A 77 2.71 2.99 14.62
N GLU A 78 2.41 1.69 14.61
CA GLU A 78 3.40 0.64 14.39
C GLU A 78 3.95 0.67 12.97
N ILE A 79 3.07 0.88 11.97
CA ILE A 79 3.45 1.01 10.57
C ILE A 79 4.36 2.24 10.39
N ASP A 80 4.00 3.38 10.95
CA ASP A 80 4.78 4.62 10.85
C ASP A 80 6.18 4.46 11.45
N GLN A 81 6.27 3.85 12.64
CA GLN A 81 7.55 3.57 13.28
C GLN A 81 8.44 2.66 12.43
N VAL A 82 7.86 1.61 11.84
CA VAL A 82 8.62 0.67 11.01
C VAL A 82 9.05 1.32 9.70
N LEU A 83 8.19 2.10 9.04
CA LEU A 83 8.54 2.80 7.81
C LEU A 83 9.61 3.88 8.04
N LEU A 84 9.55 4.56 9.18
CA LEU A 84 10.62 5.49 9.61
C LEU A 84 11.96 4.76 9.80
N GLN A 85 11.95 3.59 10.44
CA GLN A 85 13.16 2.76 10.58
C GLN A 85 13.71 2.29 9.24
N ILE A 86 12.84 1.85 8.33
CA ILE A 86 13.19 1.42 6.98
C ILE A 86 13.84 2.58 6.23
N HIS A 87 13.21 3.76 6.22
CA HIS A 87 13.75 4.96 5.59
C HIS A 87 15.15 5.33 6.11
N ASN A 88 15.33 5.36 7.44
CA ASN A 88 16.61 5.75 8.05
C ASN A 88 17.73 4.73 7.78
N ASN A 89 17.40 3.43 7.76
CA ASN A 89 18.38 2.38 7.52
C ASN A 89 18.75 2.23 6.04
N SER A 90 17.81 2.52 5.14
CA SER A 90 17.97 2.30 3.70
C SER A 90 18.59 3.48 2.94
N TYR A 91 18.85 4.63 3.60
CA TYR A 91 19.55 5.76 3.01
C TYR A 91 20.92 5.36 2.41
N HIS A 92 21.60 4.38 3.01
CA HIS A 92 22.88 3.87 2.49
C HIS A 92 22.71 2.82 1.37
N CYS A 93 21.66 2.00 1.40
CA CYS A 93 21.51 0.87 0.48
C CYS A 93 21.06 1.30 -0.93
N TYR A 94 20.04 2.16 -1.02
CA TYR A 94 19.43 2.49 -2.32
C TYR A 94 20.09 3.67 -3.05
N TYR A 95 20.93 4.45 -2.37
CA TYR A 95 21.57 5.65 -2.92
C TYR A 95 23.08 5.50 -3.16
N GLN A 96 23.75 4.52 -2.54
CA GLN A 96 25.21 4.44 -2.55
C GLN A 96 25.80 3.35 -3.45
N GLY A 97 25.04 2.87 -4.44
CA GLY A 97 25.58 2.13 -5.58
C GLY A 97 26.34 0.85 -5.22
N SER A 98 25.98 0.17 -4.14
CA SER A 98 26.52 -1.18 -3.90
C SER A 98 25.99 -2.11 -4.99
N ASP A 99 26.90 -2.72 -5.75
CA ASP A 99 26.69 -3.71 -6.83
C ASP A 99 26.00 -5.02 -6.38
N ASP A 100 25.40 -5.04 -5.19
CA ASP A 100 24.64 -6.19 -4.74
C ASP A 100 23.33 -6.29 -5.54
N ASP A 101 22.95 -7.51 -5.88
CA ASP A 101 21.68 -7.93 -6.50
C ASP A 101 20.46 -7.38 -5.73
N GLU A 102 20.17 -6.09 -5.86
CA GLU A 102 19.00 -5.49 -5.25
C GLU A 102 17.77 -5.83 -6.08
N ASP A 103 16.96 -6.71 -5.50
CA ASP A 103 15.66 -7.16 -5.98
C ASP A 103 14.75 -5.99 -6.41
N LEU A 104 14.26 -6.04 -7.66
CA LEU A 104 13.35 -5.05 -8.22
C LEU A 104 12.04 -4.97 -7.42
N HIS A 105 11.54 -6.12 -6.95
CA HIS A 105 10.36 -6.17 -6.08
C HIS A 105 10.60 -5.38 -4.80
N ALA A 106 11.73 -5.62 -4.12
CA ALA A 106 12.06 -4.92 -2.88
C ALA A 106 12.21 -3.40 -3.08
N ALA A 107 12.89 -2.98 -4.14
CA ALA A 107 13.06 -1.55 -4.45
C ALA A 107 11.74 -0.86 -4.78
N ALA A 108 10.90 -1.50 -5.60
CA ALA A 108 9.60 -0.96 -5.97
C ALA A 108 8.64 -0.90 -4.77
N LEU A 109 8.64 -1.93 -3.91
CA LEU A 109 7.82 -1.98 -2.70
C LEU A 109 8.26 -0.91 -1.69
N TYR A 110 9.56 -0.77 -1.46
CA TYR A 110 10.12 0.30 -0.63
C TYR A 110 9.68 1.68 -1.11
N PHE A 111 9.86 1.96 -2.40
CA PHE A 111 9.47 3.23 -3.02
C PHE A 111 7.98 3.50 -2.82
N ARG A 112 7.15 2.49 -3.10
CA ARG A 112 5.69 2.61 -3.03
C ARG A 112 5.21 2.90 -1.62
N LEU A 113 5.61 2.08 -0.65
CA LEU A 113 5.19 2.21 0.75
C LEU A 113 5.59 3.56 1.35
N LEU A 114 6.81 4.02 1.10
CA LEU A 114 7.29 5.28 1.64
C LEU A 114 6.62 6.49 0.98
N ARG A 115 6.44 6.51 -0.34
CA ARG A 115 5.71 7.60 -0.99
C ARG A 115 4.24 7.67 -0.58
N GLN A 116 3.60 6.51 -0.37
CA GLN A 116 2.23 6.48 0.16
C GLN A 116 2.11 7.12 1.55
N GLN A 117 3.19 7.08 2.35
CA GLN A 117 3.27 7.77 3.64
C GLN A 117 3.84 9.19 3.56
N GLY A 118 3.99 9.75 2.35
CA GLY A 118 4.43 11.13 2.16
C GLY A 118 5.95 11.35 2.26
N TYR A 119 6.76 10.29 2.31
CA TYR A 119 8.21 10.44 2.24
C TYR A 119 8.67 10.84 0.83
N ASN A 120 9.63 11.74 0.76
CA ASN A 120 10.24 12.17 -0.50
C ASN A 120 11.34 11.18 -0.94
N ILE A 121 10.95 10.15 -1.68
CA ILE A 121 11.86 9.15 -2.25
C ILE A 121 12.10 9.45 -3.72
N SER A 122 13.36 9.60 -4.15
CA SER A 122 13.66 9.84 -5.57
C SER A 122 13.41 8.60 -6.43
N CYS A 123 12.78 8.79 -7.58
CA CYS A 123 12.64 7.76 -8.62
C CYS A 123 13.99 7.33 -9.22
N ASP A 124 15.06 8.10 -9.01
CA ASP A 124 16.40 7.80 -9.52
C ASP A 124 16.97 6.50 -8.97
N MET A 125 16.43 6.01 -7.85
CA MET A 125 16.80 4.69 -7.31
C MET A 125 16.54 3.55 -8.31
N PHE A 126 15.66 3.76 -9.30
CA PHE A 126 15.40 2.80 -10.37
C PHE A 126 16.44 2.84 -11.49
N ASN A 127 17.34 3.83 -11.54
CA ASN A 127 18.36 3.92 -12.60
C ASN A 127 19.31 2.72 -12.62
N LYS A 128 19.57 2.07 -11.47
CA LYS A 128 20.39 0.85 -11.40
C LYS A 128 19.78 -0.36 -12.15
N PHE A 129 18.47 -0.33 -12.41
CA PHE A 129 17.75 -1.34 -13.18
C PHE A 129 17.78 -1.05 -14.69
N LYS A 130 18.43 0.05 -15.11
CA LYS A 130 18.59 0.41 -16.50
C LYS A 130 19.92 -0.09 -17.05
N ASP A 131 19.97 -0.38 -18.35
CA ASP A 131 21.19 -0.67 -19.08
C ASP A 131 21.98 0.63 -19.28
N VAL A 132 23.31 0.53 -19.15
CA VAL A 132 24.23 1.67 -19.29
C VAL A 132 24.23 2.21 -20.72
N ASN A 133 23.92 1.38 -21.71
CA ASN A 133 24.12 1.70 -23.13
C ASN A 133 22.91 2.36 -23.79
N ASP A 134 21.68 2.01 -23.39
CA ASP A 134 20.46 2.47 -24.09
C ASP A 134 19.47 3.20 -23.18
N ALA A 135 19.79 3.37 -21.89
CA ALA A 135 18.93 3.97 -20.89
C ALA A 135 17.52 3.33 -20.83
N LYS A 136 17.37 2.05 -21.18
CA LYS A 136 16.15 1.26 -20.98
C LYS A 136 16.33 0.32 -19.80
N PHE A 137 15.22 -0.18 -19.25
CA PHE A 137 15.27 -1.24 -18.25
C PHE A 137 15.97 -2.49 -18.80
N LYS A 138 16.84 -3.09 -17.99
CA LYS A 138 17.64 -4.27 -18.34
C LYS A 138 16.73 -5.40 -18.83
N GLY A 139 17.07 -5.99 -19.98
CA GLY A 139 16.32 -7.13 -20.53
C GLY A 139 16.30 -8.36 -19.61
N SER A 140 17.24 -8.50 -18.68
CA SER A 140 17.23 -9.56 -17.67
C SER A 140 16.03 -9.51 -16.71
N LEU A 141 15.38 -8.34 -16.57
CA LEU A 141 14.23 -8.15 -15.69
C LEU A 141 12.94 -8.78 -16.23
N THR A 142 12.89 -9.19 -17.51
CA THR A 142 11.68 -9.78 -18.10
C THR A 142 11.24 -11.07 -17.44
N ASN A 143 12.15 -11.76 -16.74
CA ASN A 143 11.85 -12.99 -16.02
C ASN A 143 11.35 -12.74 -14.59
N ASP A 144 11.52 -11.51 -14.07
CA ASP A 144 11.06 -11.11 -12.73
C ASP A 144 9.64 -10.53 -12.79
N ILE A 145 8.65 -11.42 -12.91
CA ILE A 145 7.24 -11.04 -13.01
C ILE A 145 6.78 -10.26 -11.77
N VAL A 146 7.26 -10.66 -10.58
CA VAL A 146 6.86 -10.03 -9.31
C VAL A 146 7.45 -8.63 -9.19
N GLY A 147 8.74 -8.47 -9.53
CA GLY A 147 9.39 -7.16 -9.57
C GLY A 147 8.77 -6.23 -10.60
N LEU A 148 8.45 -6.72 -11.80
CA LEU A 148 7.78 -5.92 -12.83
C LEU A 148 6.39 -5.46 -12.40
N LEU A 149 5.59 -6.34 -11.79
CA LEU A 149 4.28 -5.97 -11.24
C LEU A 149 4.43 -4.91 -10.15
N SER A 150 5.41 -5.09 -9.27
CA SER A 150 5.67 -4.15 -8.17
C SER A 150 6.12 -2.79 -8.69
N LEU A 151 6.97 -2.76 -9.71
CA LEU A 151 7.40 -1.54 -10.39
C LEU A 151 6.20 -0.85 -11.03
N TYR A 152 5.35 -1.60 -11.75
CA TYR A 152 4.13 -1.07 -12.36
C TYR A 152 3.19 -0.44 -11.30
N GLU A 153 3.01 -1.06 -10.15
CA GLU A 153 2.24 -0.44 -9.07
C GLU A 153 2.91 0.82 -8.52
N ALA A 154 4.24 0.82 -8.40
CA ALA A 154 5.00 1.98 -7.93
C ALA A 154 4.91 3.18 -8.89
N THR A 155 4.83 2.96 -10.21
CA THR A 155 4.73 4.07 -11.19
C THR A 155 3.45 4.90 -11.03
N HIS A 156 2.42 4.36 -10.39
CA HIS A 156 1.18 5.11 -10.10
C HIS A 156 1.38 6.24 -9.08
N LEU A 157 2.53 6.28 -8.40
CA LEU A 157 2.92 7.36 -7.47
C LEU A 157 3.85 8.39 -8.10
N ARG A 158 3.98 8.38 -9.42
CA ARG A 158 4.76 9.35 -10.20
C ARG A 158 4.24 10.78 -10.01
N VAL A 159 5.17 11.72 -9.88
CA VAL A 159 4.88 13.16 -9.99
C VAL A 159 5.44 13.76 -11.28
N HIS A 160 5.08 15.00 -11.60
CA HIS A 160 5.54 15.65 -12.83
C HIS A 160 7.07 15.79 -12.86
N GLY A 161 7.69 15.42 -13.99
CA GLY A 161 9.14 15.48 -14.19
C GLY A 161 9.89 14.16 -13.93
N GLU A 162 9.19 13.09 -13.56
CA GLU A 162 9.79 11.78 -13.28
C GLU A 162 9.64 10.81 -14.45
N ASP A 163 10.37 11.09 -15.54
CA ASP A 163 10.24 10.36 -16.82
C ASP A 163 10.63 8.86 -16.74
N ILE A 164 11.32 8.45 -15.67
CA ILE A 164 11.66 7.04 -15.42
C ILE A 164 10.44 6.19 -15.03
N LEU A 165 9.36 6.81 -14.53
CA LEU A 165 8.15 6.16 -14.03
C LEU A 165 6.98 6.22 -15.03
#